data_AF-A0A349R415-F1
#
_entry.id   AF-A0A349R415-F1
#
_cell.length_a   1.000
_cell.length_b   1.000
_cell.length_c   1.000
_cell.angle_alpha   90.00
_cell.angle_beta   90.00
_cell.angle_gamma   90.00
#
_symmetry.space_group_name_H-M   'P 1'
#
loop_
_entity.id
_entity.type
_entity.pdbx_description
1 polymer ?
#
loop_
_entity_poly.entity_id
_entity_poly.type
_entity_poly.pdbx_seq_one_letter_code
_entity_poly.pdbx_strand_id
1 'polypeptide(L)'
;PFEYKFMDERIKSLYETELQLHRASQIATVVSLLIVALGLTGLISLSIHLRNKEVGIRKVLGASLAHLMLLFSKEYYGIFLFAAFTTVPLSYLLMQYWLQNYIIRVEINAFTYLLPLGTLIGLLSLLVGIIVFRSTRFNPVEKLRDE
;
A
#
# COMPACT_ATOMS: atom_id res chain seq x y z
N PRO A 1 -2.38 -5.77 53.72
CA PRO A 1 -1.17 -4.96 53.43
C PRO A 1 -1.45 -4.01 52.27
N PHE A 2 -1.46 -2.69 52.53
CA PHE A 2 -1.58 -1.69 51.47
C PHE A 2 -0.31 -1.73 50.61
N GLU A 3 -0.41 -2.21 49.37
CA GLU A 3 0.69 -2.14 48.41
C GLU A 3 0.90 -0.68 47.99
N TYR A 4 1.93 -0.04 48.56
CA TYR A 4 2.47 1.22 48.08
C TYR A 4 3.22 0.96 46.77
N LYS A 5 2.49 0.85 45.65
CA LYS A 5 3.09 1.19 44.36
C LYS A 5 3.00 2.70 44.24
N PHE A 6 4.16 3.36 44.27
CA PHE A 6 4.21 4.80 44.12
C PHE A 6 3.51 5.20 42.81
N MET A 7 2.77 6.30 42.83
CA MET A 7 2.07 6.80 41.64
C MET A 7 3.03 6.93 40.45
N ASP A 8 4.28 7.30 40.72
CA ASP A 8 5.37 7.40 39.75
C ASP A 8 5.68 6.06 39.06
N GLU A 9 5.70 4.96 39.81
CA GLU A 9 5.94 3.61 39.26
C GLU A 9 4.77 3.17 38.37
N ARG A 10 3.53 3.50 38.78
CA ARG A 10 2.34 3.20 37.98
C ARG A 10 2.32 3.98 36.67
N ILE A 11 2.59 5.28 36.72
CA ILE A 11 2.68 6.14 35.53
C ILE A 11 3.80 5.63 34.61
N LYS A 12 4.97 5.30 35.16
CA LYS A 12 6.09 4.76 34.39
C LYS A 12 5.70 3.46 33.66
N SER A 13 5.01 2.53 34.33
CA SER A 13 4.57 1.28 33.72
C SER A 13 3.54 1.46 32.60
N LEU A 14 2.64 2.46 32.74
CA LEU A 14 1.68 2.83 31.69
C LEU A 14 2.41 3.41 30.47
N TYR A 15 3.34 4.34 30.68
CA TYR A 15 4.17 4.90 29.62
C TYR A 15 5.00 3.84 28.89
N GLU A 16 5.63 2.91 29.62
CA GLU A 16 6.37 1.80 29.02
C GLU A 16 5.47 0.91 28.15
N THR A 17 4.25 0.65 28.61
CA THR A 17 3.25 -0.12 27.85
C THR A 17 2.81 0.61 26.58
N GLU A 18 2.52 1.92 26.67
CA GLU A 18 2.16 2.72 25.50
C GLU A 18 3.29 2.80 24.47
N LEU A 19 4.53 2.93 24.94
CA LEU A 19 5.71 3.02 24.08
C LEU A 19 6.00 1.67 23.39
N GLN A 20 5.76 0.56 24.09
CA GLN A 20 5.79 -0.78 23.49
C GLN A 20 4.69 -0.95 22.44
N LEU A 21 3.45 -0.53 22.73
CA LEU A 21 2.35 -0.59 21.78
C LEU A 21 2.64 0.23 20.51
N HIS A 22 3.15 1.45 20.69
CA HIS A 22 3.56 2.30 19.57
C HIS A 22 4.63 1.62 18.71
N ARG A 23 5.69 1.05 19.32
CA ARG A 23 6.73 0.32 18.60
C ARG A 23 6.19 -0.91 17.87
N ALA A 24 5.32 -1.68 18.52
CA ALA A 24 4.68 -2.85 17.91
C ALA A 24 3.84 -2.44 16.70
N SER A 25 3.06 -1.36 16.82
CA SER A 25 2.25 -0.80 15.72
C SER A 25 3.12 -0.33 14.55
N GLN A 26 4.27 0.30 14.82
CA GLN A 26 5.22 0.71 13.78
C GLN A 26 5.79 -0.49 13.02
N ILE A 27 6.22 -1.53 13.73
CA ILE A 27 6.75 -2.76 13.11
C ILE A 27 5.66 -3.45 12.29
N ALA A 28 4.45 -3.57 12.84
CA ALA A 28 3.31 -4.16 12.13
C ALA A 28 2.96 -3.39 10.84
N THR A 29 3.06 -2.06 10.87
CA THR A 29 2.86 -1.21 9.69
C THR A 29 3.90 -1.50 8.60
N VAL A 30 5.17 -1.58 8.98
CA VAL A 30 6.26 -1.89 8.03
C VAL A 30 6.07 -3.29 7.42
N VAL A 31 5.75 -4.30 8.24
CA VAL A 31 5.48 -5.66 7.75
C VAL A 31 4.28 -5.67 6.81
N SER A 32 3.21 -4.96 7.15
CA SER A 32 2.01 -4.85 6.30
C SER A 32 2.34 -4.22 4.94
N LEU A 33 3.17 -3.17 4.91
CA LEU A 33 3.62 -2.56 3.66
C LEU A 33 4.42 -3.55 2.79
N LEU A 34 5.29 -4.36 3.39
CA LEU A 34 6.03 -5.40 2.67
C LEU A 34 5.10 -6.46 2.08
N ILE A 35 4.11 -6.91 2.85
CA ILE A 35 3.11 -7.89 2.39
C ILE A 35 2.31 -7.34 1.21
N VAL A 36 1.86 -6.08 1.30
CA VAL A 36 1.12 -5.41 0.22
C VAL A 36 2.00 -5.28 -1.03
N ALA A 37 3.26 -4.89 -0.89
CA ALA A 37 4.19 -4.78 -2.02
C ALA A 37 4.42 -6.14 -2.70
N LEU A 38 4.61 -7.21 -1.93
CA LEU A 38 4.77 -8.57 -2.46
C LEU A 38 3.48 -9.06 -3.13
N GLY A 39 2.32 -8.82 -2.53
CA GLY A 39 1.03 -9.19 -3.10
C GLY A 39 0.75 -8.46 -4.42
N LEU A 40 0.99 -7.14 -4.45
CA LEU A 40 0.80 -6.31 -5.63
C LEU A 40 1.73 -6.71 -6.77
N THR A 41 3.02 -6.94 -6.48
CA THR A 41 3.98 -7.41 -7.49
C THR A 41 3.59 -8.78 -8.04
N GLY A 42 3.16 -9.72 -7.19
CA GLY A 42 2.65 -11.03 -7.61
C GLY A 42 1.42 -10.95 -8.49
N LEU A 43 0.43 -10.12 -8.13
CA LEU A 43 -0.79 -9.90 -8.90
C LEU A 43 -0.50 -9.27 -10.26
N ILE A 44 0.35 -8.25 -10.32
CA ILE A 44 0.74 -7.60 -11.59
C ILE A 44 1.49 -8.59 -12.48
N SER A 45 2.45 -9.35 -11.91
CA SER A 45 3.22 -10.35 -12.66
C SER A 45 2.32 -11.43 -13.25
N LEU A 46 1.36 -11.95 -12.47
CA LEU A 46 0.40 -12.95 -12.93
C LEU A 46 -0.51 -12.39 -14.05
N SER A 47 -1.02 -11.16 -13.87
CA SER A 47 -1.87 -10.48 -14.86
C SER A 47 -1.14 -10.32 -16.20
N ILE A 48 0.14 -9.93 -16.17
CA ILE A 48 0.99 -9.84 -17.37
C ILE A 48 1.18 -11.21 -18.01
N HIS A 49 1.47 -12.25 -17.23
CA HIS A 49 1.62 -13.61 -17.77
C HIS A 49 0.35 -14.11 -18.46
N LEU A 50 -0.83 -13.88 -17.88
CA LEU A 50 -2.11 -14.27 -18.47
C LEU A 50 -2.44 -13.47 -19.74
N ARG A 51 -2.06 -12.18 -19.76
CA ARG A 51 -2.30 -11.28 -20.89
C ARG A 51 -1.15 -11.22 -21.91
N ASN A 52 -0.09 -12.02 -21.75
CA ASN A 52 1.10 -11.97 -22.61
C ASN A 52 0.78 -12.20 -24.11
N LYS A 53 -0.17 -13.09 -24.43
CA LYS A 53 -0.59 -13.33 -25.83
C LYS A 53 -1.27 -12.08 -26.43
N GLU A 54 -2.15 -11.42 -25.68
CA GLU A 54 -2.81 -10.19 -26.14
C GLU A 54 -1.83 -9.02 -26.26
N VAL A 55 -0.91 -8.88 -25.30
CA VAL A 55 0.15 -7.86 -25.31
C VAL A 55 1.11 -8.07 -26.48
N GLY A 56 1.48 -9.33 -26.76
CA GLY A 56 2.31 -9.70 -27.92
C GLY A 56 1.65 -9.37 -29.26
N ILE A 57 0.38 -9.73 -29.44
CA ILE A 57 -0.38 -9.42 -30.66
C ILE A 57 -0.50 -7.90 -30.85
N ARG A 58 -0.87 -7.15 -29.81
CA ARG A 58 -0.98 -5.68 -29.88
C ARG A 58 0.36 -5.01 -30.19
N LYS A 59 1.47 -5.51 -29.65
CA LYS A 59 2.82 -4.99 -29.91
C LYS A 59 3.26 -5.22 -31.36
N VAL A 60 2.93 -6.38 -31.94
CA VAL A 60 3.18 -6.68 -33.37
C VAL A 60 2.29 -5.82 -34.28
N LEU A 61 1.07 -5.51 -33.85
CA LEU A 61 0.16 -4.59 -34.54
C LEU A 61 0.52 -3.10 -34.37
N GLY A 62 1.68 -2.78 -33.80
CA GLY A 62 2.18 -1.41 -33.68
C GLY A 62 1.64 -0.61 -32.49
N ALA A 63 0.99 -1.27 -31.51
CA ALA A 63 0.57 -0.58 -30.29
C ALA A 63 1.79 -0.06 -29.52
N SER A 64 1.76 1.22 -29.13
CA SER A 64 2.85 1.84 -28.37
C SER A 64 2.95 1.24 -26.97
N LEU A 65 4.19 1.13 -26.48
CA LEU A 65 4.54 0.74 -25.11
C LEU A 65 3.71 1.50 -24.06
N ALA A 66 3.54 2.81 -24.32
CA ALA A 66 2.86 3.75 -23.44
C ALA A 66 1.36 3.45 -23.33
N HIS A 67 0.72 2.97 -24.40
CA HIS A 67 -0.69 2.62 -24.38
C HIS A 67 -0.97 1.39 -23.51
N LEU A 68 -0.08 0.38 -23.59
CA LEU A 68 -0.15 -0.79 -22.71
C LEU A 68 0.09 -0.40 -21.24
N MET A 69 1.09 0.44 -20.98
CA MET A 69 1.36 0.99 -19.63
C MET A 69 0.14 1.72 -19.04
N LEU A 70 -0.52 2.58 -19.83
CA LEU A 70 -1.71 3.31 -19.39
C LEU A 70 -2.89 2.39 -19.07
N LEU A 71 -3.11 1.35 -19.87
CA LEU A 71 -4.22 0.41 -19.67
C LEU A 71 -4.09 -0.32 -18.34
N PHE A 72 -2.92 -0.91 -18.08
CA PHE A 72 -2.66 -1.61 -16.81
C PHE A 72 -2.68 -0.64 -15.63
N SER A 73 -2.05 0.52 -15.76
CA SER A 73 -2.02 1.51 -14.68
C SER A 73 -3.42 1.97 -14.29
N LYS A 74 -4.31 2.20 -15.27
CA LYS A 74 -5.68 2.66 -15.02
C LYS A 74 -6.50 1.66 -14.20
N GLU A 75 -6.35 0.36 -14.46
CA GLU A 75 -7.03 -0.70 -13.67
C GLU A 75 -6.61 -0.63 -12.20
N TYR A 76 -5.29 -0.57 -11.91
CA TYR A 76 -4.79 -0.53 -10.54
C TYR A 76 -5.06 0.79 -9.82
N TYR A 77 -4.96 1.93 -10.51
CA TYR A 77 -5.33 3.23 -9.93
C TYR A 77 -6.82 3.30 -9.60
N GLY A 78 -7.70 2.70 -10.41
CA GLY A 78 -9.13 2.62 -10.12
C GLY A 78 -9.42 1.88 -8.81
N ILE A 79 -8.77 0.72 -8.62
CA ILE A 79 -8.88 -0.06 -7.38
C ILE A 79 -8.34 0.74 -6.19
N PHE A 80 -7.17 1.39 -6.35
CA PHE A 80 -6.58 2.23 -5.31
C PHE A 80 -7.49 3.38 -4.90
N LEU A 81 -8.07 4.12 -5.85
CA LEU A 81 -8.96 5.24 -5.57
C LEU A 81 -10.22 4.78 -4.84
N PHE A 82 -10.80 3.65 -5.25
CA PHE A 82 -11.94 3.07 -4.56
C PHE A 82 -11.60 2.67 -3.11
N ALA A 83 -10.46 2.02 -2.90
CA ALA A 83 -9.97 1.69 -1.57
C ALA A 83 -9.69 2.94 -0.72
N ALA A 84 -9.05 3.97 -1.28
CA ALA A 84 -8.78 5.23 -0.58
C ALA A 84 -10.07 5.95 -0.19
N PHE A 85 -11.05 6.02 -1.10
CA PHE A 85 -12.34 6.66 -0.86
C PHE A 85 -13.13 6.00 0.28
N THR A 86 -13.03 4.67 0.42
CA THR A 86 -13.69 3.93 1.50
C THR A 86 -12.88 3.93 2.80
N THR A 87 -11.55 3.85 2.72
CA THR A 87 -10.67 3.77 3.89
C THR A 87 -10.57 5.10 4.65
N VAL A 88 -10.52 6.24 3.97
CA VAL A 88 -10.43 7.56 4.62
C VAL A 88 -11.60 7.84 5.58
N PRO A 89 -12.88 7.77 5.16
CA PRO A 89 -14.00 8.02 6.07
C PRO A 89 -14.08 6.98 7.18
N LEU A 90 -13.78 5.71 6.88
CA LEU A 90 -13.78 4.64 7.87
C LEU A 90 -12.72 4.86 8.95
N SER A 91 -11.51 5.26 8.55
CA SER A 91 -10.42 5.61 9.46
C SER A 91 -10.76 6.84 10.30
N TYR A 92 -11.38 7.86 9.69
CA TYR A 92 -11.81 9.06 10.40
C TYR A 92 -12.82 8.75 11.50
N LEU A 93 -13.85 7.94 11.20
CA LEU A 93 -14.85 7.53 12.19
C LEU A 93 -14.20 6.76 13.35
N LEU A 94 -13.35 5.77 13.04
CA LEU A 94 -12.64 5.00 14.07
C LEU A 94 -11.77 5.88 14.97
N MET A 95 -11.05 6.84 14.39
CA MET A 95 -10.24 7.78 15.19
C MET A 95 -11.10 8.72 16.01
N GLN A 96 -12.24 9.17 15.50
CA GLN A 96 -13.15 10.00 16.28
C GLN A 96 -13.65 9.25 17.53
N TYR A 97 -14.05 7.98 17.40
CA TYR A 97 -14.44 7.15 18.54
C TYR A 97 -13.27 6.87 19.49
N TRP A 98 -12.07 6.65 18.97
CA TRP A 98 -10.89 6.42 19.79
C TRP A 98 -10.52 7.65 20.63
N LEU A 99 -10.46 8.82 19.99
CA LEU A 99 -10.08 10.10 20.61
C LEU A 99 -11.12 10.62 21.60
N GLN A 100 -12.37 10.15 21.56
CA GLN A 100 -13.39 10.55 22.54
C GLN A 100 -13.00 10.22 23.98
N ASN A 101 -12.25 9.13 24.19
CA ASN A 101 -11.80 8.69 25.51
C ASN A 101 -10.62 9.49 26.06
N TYR A 102 -10.06 10.42 25.27
CA TYR A 102 -8.92 11.23 25.67
C TYR A 102 -9.33 12.68 25.93
N ILE A 103 -8.80 13.24 27.03
CA ILE A 103 -9.01 14.63 27.44
C ILE A 103 -8.28 15.59 26.48
N ILE A 104 -7.08 15.20 26.03
CA ILE A 104 -6.30 15.90 25.01
C ILE A 104 -6.45 15.13 23.70
N ARG A 105 -6.97 15.78 22.66
CA ARG A 105 -7.23 15.15 21.36
C ARG A 105 -6.30 15.74 20.31
N VAL A 106 -5.73 14.88 19.48
CA VAL A 106 -4.99 15.32 18.30
C VAL A 106 -5.99 15.73 17.22
N GLU A 107 -5.80 16.90 16.62
CA GLU A 107 -6.62 17.34 15.50
C GLU A 107 -6.27 16.54 14.24
N ILE A 108 -7.28 15.90 13.65
CA ILE A 108 -7.11 15.15 12.41
C ILE A 108 -7.15 16.14 11.25
N ASN A 109 -5.97 16.56 10.79
CA ASN A 109 -5.83 17.41 9.61
C ASN A 109 -5.78 16.56 8.31
N ALA A 110 -6.07 17.18 7.17
CA ALA A 110 -5.93 16.57 5.85
C ALA A 110 -4.53 15.97 5.62
N PHE A 111 -3.48 16.59 6.19
CA PHE A 111 -2.11 16.11 6.07
C PHE A 111 -1.90 14.69 6.64
N THR A 112 -2.67 14.32 7.67
CA THR A 112 -2.65 12.98 8.28
C THR A 112 -3.02 11.88 7.29
N TYR A 113 -3.84 12.19 6.28
CA TYR A 113 -4.22 11.25 5.23
C TYR A 113 -3.43 11.45 3.94
N LEU A 114 -3.08 12.70 3.61
CA LEU A 114 -2.42 13.04 2.36
C LEU A 114 -1.04 12.38 2.25
N LEU A 115 -0.27 12.37 3.35
CA LEU A 115 1.09 11.82 3.36
C LEU A 115 1.09 10.29 3.21
N PRO A 116 0.33 9.48 3.97
CA PRO A 116 0.25 8.04 3.75
C PRO A 116 -0.35 7.63 2.39
N LEU A 117 -1.40 8.32 1.93
CA LEU A 117 -1.97 8.02 0.61
C LEU A 117 -0.99 8.37 -0.51
N GLY A 118 -0.25 9.48 -0.36
CA GLY A 118 0.80 9.90 -1.28
C GLY A 118 1.95 8.89 -1.36
N THR A 119 2.41 8.36 -0.23
CA THR A 119 3.46 7.33 -0.23
C THR A 119 2.98 6.02 -0.84
N LEU A 120 1.75 5.59 -0.55
CA LEU A 120 1.17 4.37 -1.13
C LEU A 120 0.96 4.46 -2.64
N ILE A 121 0.42 5.58 -3.15
CA ILE A 121 0.25 5.75 -4.59
C ILE A 121 1.59 5.91 -5.31
N GLY A 122 2.58 6.53 -4.67
CA GLY A 122 3.96 6.58 -5.17
C GLY A 122 4.58 5.18 -5.28
N LEU A 123 4.42 4.36 -4.23
CA LEU A 123 4.87 2.96 -4.23
C LEU A 123 4.18 2.15 -5.34
N LEU A 124 2.85 2.25 -5.48
CA LEU A 124 2.08 1.60 -6.54
C LEU A 124 2.62 1.98 -7.93
N SER A 125 2.80 3.27 -8.17
CA SER A 125 3.29 3.80 -9.44
C SER A 125 4.69 3.27 -9.79
N LEU A 126 5.57 3.23 -8.79
CA LEU A 126 6.93 2.71 -8.93
C LEU A 126 6.93 1.21 -9.27
N LEU A 127 6.13 0.41 -8.57
CA LEU A 127 6.03 -1.03 -8.82
C LEU A 127 5.46 -1.34 -10.20
N VAL A 128 4.33 -0.72 -10.56
CA VAL A 128 3.72 -0.90 -11.89
C VAL A 128 4.70 -0.46 -12.99
N GLY A 129 5.36 0.69 -12.80
CA GLY A 129 6.36 1.20 -13.74
C GLY A 129 7.51 0.21 -13.98
N ILE A 130 8.11 -0.32 -12.91
CA ILE A 130 9.21 -1.29 -13.01
C ILE A 130 8.76 -2.57 -13.72
N ILE A 131 7.61 -3.12 -13.35
CA ILE A 131 7.16 -4.42 -13.87
C ILE A 131 6.81 -4.32 -15.36
N VAL A 132 6.08 -3.27 -15.76
CA VAL A 132 5.70 -3.08 -17.17
C VAL A 132 6.93 -2.72 -18.02
N PHE A 133 7.83 -1.91 -17.50
CA PHE A 133 9.09 -1.61 -18.19
C PHE A 133 9.93 -2.87 -18.44
N ARG A 134 10.02 -3.77 -17.46
CA ARG A 134 10.70 -5.06 -17.65
C ARG A 134 9.98 -5.93 -18.66
N SER A 135 8.66 -6.14 -18.51
CA SER A 135 7.84 -6.96 -19.42
C SER A 135 7.98 -6.54 -20.89
N THR A 136 8.06 -5.24 -21.14
CA THR A 136 8.10 -4.71 -22.50
C THR A 136 9.47 -4.78 -23.17
N ARG A 137 10.57 -4.88 -22.40
CA ARG A 137 11.92 -5.12 -22.94
C ARG A 137 12.21 -6.59 -23.25
N PHE A 138 11.41 -7.53 -22.73
CA PHE A 138 11.52 -8.92 -23.16
C PHE A 138 11.11 -9.01 -24.63
N ASN A 139 12.05 -9.48 -25.46
CA ASN A 139 11.88 -9.56 -26.89
C ASN A 139 10.93 -10.74 -27.18
N PRO A 140 9.70 -10.50 -27.68
CA PRO A 140 8.68 -11.55 -27.85
C PRO A 140 9.09 -12.65 -28.84
N VAL A 141 10.13 -12.38 -29.64
CA VAL A 141 10.69 -13.31 -30.65
C VAL A 141 11.39 -14.52 -30.01
N GLU A 142 11.85 -14.42 -28.76
CA GLU A 142 12.61 -15.50 -28.11
C GLU A 142 11.71 -16.61 -27.56
N LYS A 143 10.43 -16.31 -27.29
CA LYS A 143 9.45 -17.27 -26.73
C LYS A 143 8.59 -17.97 -27.77
N LEU A 144 8.52 -17.44 -29.00
CA LEU A 144 7.78 -18.06 -30.11
C LEU A 144 8.59 -19.13 -30.85
N ARG A 145 9.88 -19.32 -30.51
CA ARG A 145 10.75 -20.35 -31.09
C ARG A 145 10.89 -21.61 -30.21
N ASP A 146 10.31 -21.57 -29.01
CA ASP A 146 10.30 -22.69 -28.06
C ASP A 146 8.95 -23.45 -28.05
N GLU A 147 8.01 -23.08 -28.93
CA GLU A 147 6.90 -23.94 -29.40
C GLU A 147 7.19 -24.36 -30.84
#